data_AF-A0AAN4Z7B3-F1
#
_entry.id   AF-A0AAN4Z7B3-F1
#
_cell.length_a   1.000
_cell.length_b   1.000
_cell.length_c   1.000
_cell.angle_alpha   90.00
_cell.angle_beta   90.00
_cell.angle_gamma   90.00
#
_symmetry.space_group_name_H-M   'P 1'
#
loop_
_entity.id
_entity.type
_entity.pdbx_description
1 polymer ?
#
loop_
_entity_poly.entity_id
_entity_poly.type
_entity_poly.pdbx_seq_one_letter_code
_entity_poly.pdbx_strand_id
1 'polypeptide(L)'
;YTKNLGIPFGYTLQNSHAAKSNQVSVVMVPKAKDGSMLNGSFTNRSSLSYLAGVGDGVAKTVENTPHGVLVFFSSYSIMQSCIDKWKEKGMAALSIWDRIKRKEIVIEPKNKSELAQARFTFNNAISTKGGAVFFAVCRGKVSEGIDFADTHSRAVVIVGIPYPPVHEPRVRLKRNYLDECNQKDRECMSGGSWYLMEGFRAVNQAIGRVLRHVHDYGVVVLLDSRFHSATASSFPRWVQNSFERIGDVSEIEKSLKKFFGRHGGPKGGMTSEAMTSSSSVAEKRNRSIMIGGGRSTIEPQGIKSIASQYNGSVPVEVEKDEPKLATVSKGFLNRAVS
;
A
#
# COMPACT_ATOMS: atom_id res chain seq x y z
N TYR A 1 3.66 -12.78 11.53
CA TYR A 1 2.38 -12.33 12.13
C TYR A 1 1.89 -13.33 13.16
N THR A 2 1.67 -14.60 12.78
CA THR A 2 1.22 -15.69 13.67
C THR A 2 2.08 -15.88 14.92
N LYS A 3 3.42 -15.91 14.79
CA LYS A 3 4.34 -15.98 15.94
C LYS A 3 4.18 -14.83 16.96
N ASN A 4 3.79 -13.63 16.52
CA ASN A 4 3.59 -12.49 17.43
C ASN A 4 2.31 -12.59 18.26
N LEU A 5 1.33 -13.41 17.84
CA LEU A 5 0.08 -13.61 18.57
C LEU A 5 0.23 -14.70 19.65
N GLY A 6 1.31 -15.48 19.65
CA GLY A 6 1.53 -16.56 20.61
C GLY A 6 0.54 -17.72 20.48
N ILE A 7 -0.22 -17.78 19.37
CA ILE A 7 -1.27 -18.77 19.13
C ILE A 7 -0.87 -19.61 17.91
N PRO A 8 -0.88 -20.96 18.00
CA PRO A 8 -0.64 -21.82 16.85
C PRO A 8 -1.80 -21.72 15.86
N PHE A 9 -1.46 -21.54 14.58
CA PHE A 9 -2.44 -21.60 13.48
C PHE A 9 -2.31 -22.96 12.81
N GLY A 10 -3.25 -23.88 13.07
CA GLY A 10 -3.19 -25.27 12.59
C GLY A 10 -3.37 -25.43 11.08
N TYR A 11 -3.91 -24.42 10.41
CA TYR A 11 -4.14 -24.43 8.95
C TYR A 11 -3.75 -23.08 8.35
N THR A 12 -3.03 -23.11 7.23
CA THR A 12 -2.74 -21.93 6.42
C THR A 12 -3.28 -22.17 5.01
N LEU A 13 -4.34 -21.44 4.64
CA LEU A 13 -4.83 -21.42 3.26
C LEU A 13 -4.16 -20.26 2.52
N GLN A 14 -3.56 -20.55 1.36
CA GLN A 14 -2.95 -19.53 0.52
C GLN A 14 -3.30 -19.74 -0.94
N ASN A 15 -4.16 -18.88 -1.47
CA ASN A 15 -4.54 -18.91 -2.89
C ASN A 15 -3.41 -18.44 -3.79
N SER A 16 -3.36 -18.97 -5.01
CA SER A 16 -2.56 -18.42 -6.09
C SER A 16 -3.00 -16.97 -6.36
N HIS A 17 -2.04 -16.10 -6.64
CA HIS A 17 -2.36 -14.70 -6.88
C HIS A 17 -3.00 -14.48 -8.25
N ALA A 18 -3.99 -13.59 -8.33
CA ALA A 18 -4.75 -13.33 -9.56
C ALA A 18 -4.03 -12.42 -10.57
N ALA A 19 -3.11 -11.55 -10.10
CA ALA A 19 -2.30 -10.71 -10.96
C ALA A 19 -1.17 -11.48 -11.67
N LYS A 20 -1.04 -11.23 -12.96
CA LYS A 20 0.00 -11.73 -13.87
C LYS A 20 1.23 -10.84 -13.80
N SER A 21 2.40 -11.42 -14.06
CA SER A 21 3.70 -10.72 -13.97
C SER A 21 3.85 -9.53 -14.92
N ASN A 22 3.10 -9.48 -16.02
CA ASN A 22 3.13 -8.39 -16.99
C ASN A 22 2.25 -7.19 -16.60
N GLN A 23 1.40 -7.32 -15.58
CA GLN A 23 0.48 -6.25 -15.16
C GLN A 23 1.16 -5.19 -14.29
N VAL A 24 2.28 -5.53 -13.65
CA VAL A 24 3.01 -4.60 -12.80
C VAL A 24 4.49 -4.65 -13.08
N SER A 25 5.11 -3.47 -13.06
CA SER A 25 6.56 -3.30 -12.93
C SER A 25 6.86 -2.56 -11.64
N VAL A 26 7.83 -3.05 -10.86
CA VAL A 26 8.28 -2.42 -9.63
C VAL A 26 9.71 -1.94 -9.83
N VAL A 27 9.85 -0.65 -10.12
CA VAL A 27 11.10 0.03 -10.42
C VAL A 27 11.77 0.47 -9.12
N MET A 28 12.95 -0.10 -8.82
CA MET A 28 13.72 0.20 -7.61
C MET A 28 14.88 1.14 -7.94
N VAL A 29 14.86 2.34 -7.38
CA VAL A 29 15.78 3.43 -7.75
C VAL A 29 16.70 3.76 -6.58
N PRO A 30 18.00 3.41 -6.63
CA PRO A 30 18.89 3.58 -5.49
C PRO A 30 19.63 4.93 -5.47
N LYS A 31 19.77 5.60 -6.60
CA LYS A 31 20.64 6.78 -6.75
C LYS A 31 19.97 7.90 -7.53
N ALA A 32 20.37 9.13 -7.23
CA ALA A 32 20.10 10.30 -8.04
C ALA A 32 21.07 10.36 -9.24
N LYS A 33 20.81 11.30 -10.16
CA LYS A 33 21.60 11.47 -11.39
C LYS A 33 23.07 11.85 -11.12
N ASP A 34 23.33 12.54 -10.00
CA ASP A 34 24.67 12.91 -9.55
C ASP A 34 25.42 11.76 -8.84
N GLY A 35 24.83 10.57 -8.80
CA GLY A 35 25.38 9.38 -8.13
C GLY A 35 25.11 9.34 -6.62
N SER A 36 24.52 10.38 -6.03
CA SER A 36 24.18 10.40 -4.61
C SER A 36 23.14 9.32 -4.29
N MET A 37 23.28 8.68 -3.13
CA MET A 37 22.37 7.63 -2.70
C MET A 37 21.02 8.24 -2.29
N LEU A 38 19.93 7.71 -2.83
CA LEU A 38 18.59 8.05 -2.37
C LEU A 38 18.32 7.32 -1.05
N ASN A 39 18.78 7.87 0.07
CA ASN A 39 18.55 7.28 1.39
C ASN A 39 17.67 8.20 2.25
N GLY A 40 16.42 7.80 2.48
CA GLY A 40 15.47 8.54 3.32
C GLY A 40 15.65 8.33 4.82
N SER A 41 16.83 7.96 5.31
CA SER A 41 17.15 7.87 6.75
C SER A 41 17.06 9.24 7.43
N PHE A 42 16.94 9.26 8.76
CA PHE A 42 16.95 10.50 9.53
C PHE A 42 18.14 11.41 9.21
N THR A 43 19.31 10.81 8.99
CA THR A 43 20.58 11.51 8.73
C THR A 43 20.62 12.18 7.36
N ASN A 44 20.00 11.59 6.33
CA ASN A 44 20.16 12.06 4.95
C ASN A 44 18.89 12.67 4.36
N ARG A 45 17.70 12.45 4.94
CA ARG A 45 16.41 12.91 4.40
C ARG A 45 16.25 14.43 4.27
N SER A 46 17.09 15.22 4.94
CA SER A 46 17.10 16.69 4.85
C SER A 46 18.18 17.23 3.91
N SER A 47 19.01 16.35 3.31
CA SER A 47 20.07 16.79 2.41
C SER A 47 19.48 17.29 1.09
N LEU A 48 20.09 18.34 0.53
CA LEU A 48 19.62 18.94 -0.73
C LEU A 48 19.71 17.95 -1.89
N SER A 49 20.74 17.09 -1.92
CA SER A 49 20.90 16.04 -2.92
C SER A 49 19.79 14.99 -2.83
N TYR A 50 19.41 14.55 -1.63
CA TYR A 50 18.28 13.64 -1.45
C TYR A 50 16.99 14.27 -1.94
N LEU A 51 16.65 15.48 -1.45
CA LEU A 51 15.40 16.16 -1.81
C LEU A 51 15.31 16.43 -3.31
N ALA A 52 16.40 16.86 -3.95
CA ALA A 52 16.44 17.07 -5.41
C ALA A 52 16.36 15.74 -6.18
N GLY A 53 17.08 14.71 -5.73
CA GLY A 53 17.12 13.39 -6.36
C GLY A 53 15.76 12.69 -6.35
N VAL A 54 15.07 12.68 -5.19
CA VAL A 54 13.70 12.13 -5.14
C VAL A 54 12.73 12.98 -5.97
N GLY A 55 12.94 14.29 -6.03
CA GLY A 55 12.16 15.20 -6.87
C GLY A 55 12.29 14.92 -8.36
N ASP A 56 13.51 14.67 -8.85
CA ASP A 56 13.71 14.25 -10.25
C ASP A 56 13.06 12.90 -10.53
N GLY A 57 13.16 11.94 -9.60
CA GLY A 57 12.49 10.65 -9.71
C GLY A 57 10.96 10.77 -9.80
N VAL A 58 10.35 11.61 -8.95
CA VAL A 58 8.92 11.90 -8.99
C VAL A 58 8.54 12.60 -10.29
N ALA A 59 9.27 13.64 -10.70
CA ALA A 59 8.99 14.37 -11.93
C ALA A 59 9.05 13.45 -13.17
N LYS A 60 10.10 12.65 -13.30
CA LYS A 60 10.22 11.67 -14.40
C LYS A 60 9.09 10.65 -14.40
N THR A 61 8.67 10.19 -13.21
CA THR A 61 7.53 9.27 -13.09
C THR A 61 6.24 9.93 -13.57
N VAL A 62 5.98 11.17 -13.13
CA VAL A 62 4.79 11.94 -13.51
C VAL A 62 4.74 12.23 -14.99
N GLU A 63 5.86 12.62 -15.59
CA GLU A 63 6.02 12.93 -17.02
C GLU A 63 5.79 11.71 -17.92
N ASN A 64 6.10 10.50 -17.43
CA ASN A 64 6.08 9.26 -18.23
C ASN A 64 4.95 8.29 -17.85
N THR A 65 4.02 8.71 -16.99
CA THR A 65 2.86 7.91 -16.61
C THR A 65 1.59 8.54 -17.18
N PRO A 66 0.66 7.78 -17.79
CA PRO A 66 -0.66 8.30 -18.14
C PRO A 66 -1.55 8.47 -16.90
N HIS A 67 -2.48 9.42 -16.92
CA HIS A 67 -3.52 9.56 -15.88
C HIS A 67 -2.98 9.80 -14.45
N GLY A 68 -3.50 9.08 -13.45
CA GLY A 68 -3.25 9.27 -12.03
C GLY A 68 -1.94 8.69 -11.52
N VAL A 69 -1.22 9.48 -10.72
CA VAL A 69 -0.02 9.08 -9.98
C VAL A 69 -0.24 9.33 -8.49
N LEU A 70 -0.04 8.32 -7.66
CA LEU A 70 -0.05 8.45 -6.20
C LEU A 70 1.38 8.50 -5.70
N VAL A 71 1.77 9.52 -4.93
CA VAL A 71 3.10 9.64 -4.34
C VAL A 71 2.97 9.61 -2.82
N PHE A 72 3.44 8.54 -2.21
CA PHE A 72 3.42 8.34 -0.78
C PHE A 72 4.78 8.67 -0.15
N PHE A 73 4.77 9.60 0.78
CA PHE A 73 5.93 9.98 1.58
C PHE A 73 5.96 9.20 2.90
N SER A 74 7.15 9.04 3.47
CA SER A 74 7.33 8.40 4.78
C SER A 74 6.73 9.20 5.96
N SER A 75 6.60 10.52 5.81
CA SER A 75 5.99 11.41 6.82
C SER A 75 5.56 12.74 6.20
N TYR A 76 4.65 13.45 6.88
CA TYR A 76 4.25 14.81 6.49
C TYR A 76 5.42 15.79 6.46
N SER A 77 6.39 15.66 7.38
CA SER A 77 7.58 16.51 7.39
C SER A 77 8.42 16.34 6.14
N ILE A 78 8.64 15.11 5.67
CA ILE A 78 9.40 14.87 4.44
C ILE A 78 8.64 15.31 3.20
N MET A 79 7.32 15.08 3.16
CA MET A 79 6.48 15.63 2.11
C MET A 79 6.63 17.16 2.00
N GLN A 80 6.53 17.87 3.13
CA GLN A 80 6.65 19.32 3.16
C GLN A 80 8.04 19.79 2.73
N SER A 81 9.12 19.22 3.29
CA SER A 81 10.50 19.56 2.90
C SER A 81 10.77 19.31 1.41
N CYS A 82 10.20 18.23 0.85
CA CYS A 82 10.26 17.97 -0.59
C CYS A 82 9.53 19.06 -1.37
N ILE A 83 8.28 19.36 -1.03
CA ILE A 83 7.47 20.37 -1.72
C ILE A 83 8.14 21.74 -1.69
N ASP A 84 8.64 22.16 -0.52
CA ASP A 84 9.33 23.44 -0.35
C ASP A 84 10.56 23.50 -1.26
N LYS A 85 11.39 22.45 -1.22
CA LYS A 85 12.57 22.36 -2.07
C LYS A 85 12.23 22.33 -3.56
N TRP A 86 11.16 21.64 -3.96
CA TRP A 86 10.80 21.48 -5.37
C TRP A 86 10.21 22.74 -5.98
N LYS A 87 9.60 23.61 -5.16
CA LYS A 87 9.08 24.92 -5.55
C LYS A 87 10.17 25.97 -5.72
N GLU A 88 11.34 25.78 -5.10
CA GLU A 88 12.48 26.67 -5.31
C GLU A 88 12.88 26.67 -6.79
N LYS A 89 12.97 27.87 -7.38
CA LYS A 89 13.53 28.05 -8.70
C LYS A 89 15.05 28.06 -8.59
N GLY A 90 15.69 27.04 -9.15
CA GLY A 90 17.14 27.03 -9.34
C GLY A 90 17.57 27.84 -10.56
N MET A 91 18.79 27.60 -11.04
CA MET A 91 19.29 28.17 -12.29
C MET A 91 18.66 27.55 -13.55
N ALA A 92 17.91 26.46 -13.41
CA ALA A 92 17.20 25.82 -14.51
C ALA A 92 15.94 26.60 -14.90
N ALA A 93 15.57 26.55 -16.18
CA ALA A 93 14.40 27.26 -16.71
C ALA A 93 13.06 26.84 -16.06
N LEU A 94 12.97 25.61 -15.55
CA LEU A 94 11.81 25.07 -14.85
C LEU A 94 12.23 24.45 -13.52
N SER A 95 11.48 24.72 -12.45
CA SER A 95 11.64 24.02 -11.18
C SER A 95 11.15 22.57 -11.27
N ILE A 96 11.52 21.74 -10.30
CA ILE A 96 10.97 20.37 -10.19
C ILE A 96 9.44 20.44 -10.03
N TRP A 97 8.94 21.41 -9.28
CA TRP A 97 7.52 21.65 -9.12
C TRP A 97 6.83 21.95 -10.46
N ASP A 98 7.43 22.80 -11.31
CA ASP A 98 6.86 23.15 -12.62
C ASP A 98 6.77 21.94 -13.55
N ARG A 99 7.75 21.03 -13.47
CA ARG A 99 7.73 19.75 -14.20
C ARG A 99 6.56 18.86 -13.76
N ILE A 100 6.34 18.74 -12.45
CA ILE A 100 5.25 17.94 -11.88
C ILE A 100 3.89 18.58 -12.17
N LYS A 101 3.80 19.92 -12.12
CA LYS A 101 2.57 20.72 -12.32
C LYS A 101 1.99 20.62 -13.73
N ARG A 102 2.68 19.93 -14.66
CA ARG A 102 2.08 19.50 -15.93
C ARG A 102 0.85 18.60 -15.73
N LYS A 103 0.71 17.99 -14.55
CA LYS A 103 -0.52 17.39 -14.05
C LYS A 103 -1.05 18.17 -12.86
N GLU A 104 -2.36 18.10 -12.63
CA GLU A 104 -2.97 18.71 -11.44
C GLU A 104 -2.38 18.08 -10.17
N ILE A 105 -1.87 18.91 -9.25
CA ILE A 105 -1.29 18.44 -8.00
C ILE A 105 -2.33 18.57 -6.89
N VAL A 106 -2.63 17.46 -6.24
CA VAL A 106 -3.46 17.40 -5.04
C VAL A 106 -2.59 16.93 -3.88
N ILE A 107 -2.71 17.59 -2.73
CA ILE A 107 -1.96 17.25 -1.51
C ILE A 107 -2.96 16.76 -0.46
N GLU A 108 -2.60 15.71 0.27
CA GLU A 108 -3.39 15.17 1.36
C GLU A 108 -3.68 16.25 2.41
N PRO A 109 -4.96 16.57 2.68
CA PRO A 109 -5.31 17.58 3.66
C PRO A 109 -5.07 17.10 5.09
N LYS A 110 -4.65 18.03 5.96
CA LYS A 110 -4.49 17.78 7.40
C LYS A 110 -5.82 17.49 8.10
N ASN A 111 -6.93 18.03 7.59
CA ASN A 111 -8.26 17.81 8.12
C ASN A 111 -8.98 16.67 7.39
N LYS A 112 -9.82 15.90 8.10
CA LYS A 112 -10.55 14.77 7.48
C LYS A 112 -11.72 15.25 6.61
N SER A 113 -12.33 16.38 6.97
CA SER A 113 -13.45 17.00 6.25
C SER A 113 -13.11 17.38 4.81
N GLU A 114 -11.88 17.85 4.56
CA GLU A 114 -11.40 18.28 3.24
C GLU A 114 -11.01 17.12 2.31
N LEU A 115 -10.94 15.90 2.84
CA LEU A 115 -10.46 14.74 2.08
C LEU A 115 -11.37 14.39 0.90
N ALA A 116 -12.69 14.55 1.07
CA ALA A 116 -13.66 14.31 0.01
C ALA A 116 -13.47 15.29 -1.16
N GLN A 117 -13.21 16.56 -0.86
CA GLN A 117 -12.94 17.58 -1.87
C GLN A 117 -11.62 17.34 -2.59
N ALA A 118 -10.55 17.00 -1.86
CA ALA A 118 -9.26 16.67 -2.46
C ALA A 118 -9.39 15.47 -3.44
N ARG A 119 -10.15 14.44 -3.05
CA ARG A 119 -10.45 13.29 -3.92
C ARG A 119 -11.23 13.69 -5.16
N PHE A 120 -12.25 14.54 -5.01
CA PHE A 120 -13.03 15.04 -6.14
C PHE A 120 -12.14 15.79 -7.13
N THR A 121 -11.28 16.70 -6.65
CA THR A 121 -10.33 17.44 -7.50
C THR A 121 -9.40 16.50 -8.26
N PHE A 122 -8.85 15.49 -7.59
CA PHE A 122 -7.96 14.49 -8.21
C PHE A 122 -8.68 13.72 -9.33
N ASN A 123 -9.86 13.16 -9.04
CA ASN A 123 -10.63 12.38 -10.01
C ASN A 123 -11.09 13.23 -11.20
N ASN A 124 -11.54 14.46 -10.92
CA ASN A 124 -11.97 15.39 -11.95
C ASN A 124 -10.81 15.77 -12.89
N ALA A 125 -9.62 16.04 -12.36
CA ALA A 125 -8.45 16.36 -13.16
C ALA A 125 -7.97 15.19 -14.02
N ILE A 126 -8.06 13.95 -13.54
CA ILE A 126 -7.79 12.76 -14.38
C ILE A 126 -8.75 12.71 -15.57
N SER A 127 -10.04 12.98 -15.32
CA SER A 127 -11.09 12.88 -16.33
C SER A 127 -11.06 14.04 -17.34
N THR A 128 -10.69 15.25 -16.90
CA THR A 128 -10.83 16.48 -17.71
C THR A 128 -9.50 17.05 -18.22
N LYS A 129 -8.39 16.79 -17.52
CA LYS A 129 -7.05 17.34 -17.84
C LYS A 129 -6.03 16.27 -18.23
N GLY A 130 -6.46 15.01 -18.36
CA GLY A 130 -5.62 13.87 -18.78
C GLY A 130 -4.71 13.30 -17.68
N GLY A 131 -4.69 13.88 -16.47
CA GLY A 131 -3.94 13.31 -15.35
C GLY A 131 -3.84 14.21 -14.13
N ALA A 132 -3.56 13.58 -12.99
CA ALA A 132 -3.35 14.24 -11.71
C ALA A 132 -2.29 13.49 -10.89
N VAL A 133 -1.71 14.17 -9.91
CA VAL A 133 -0.77 13.62 -8.94
C VAL A 133 -1.31 13.86 -7.54
N PHE A 134 -1.39 12.81 -6.73
CA PHE A 134 -1.82 12.90 -5.34
C PHE A 134 -0.62 12.68 -4.41
N PHE A 135 -0.21 13.72 -3.69
CA PHE A 135 0.81 13.64 -2.65
C PHE A 135 0.15 13.27 -1.32
N ALA A 136 0.54 12.12 -0.76
CA ALA A 136 -0.02 11.57 0.46
C ALA A 136 1.07 11.00 1.36
N VAL A 137 0.72 10.64 2.59
CA VAL A 137 1.66 10.03 3.54
C VAL A 137 1.27 8.57 3.79
N CYS A 138 2.27 7.69 3.90
CA CYS A 138 2.06 6.31 4.33
C CYS A 138 1.45 6.29 5.75
N ARG A 139 0.50 5.37 6.02
CA ARG A 139 -0.28 5.35 7.28
C ARG A 139 -1.10 6.64 7.50
N GLY A 140 -1.27 7.45 6.46
CA GLY A 140 -2.19 8.57 6.39
C GLY A 140 -3.60 8.14 5.97
N LYS A 141 -4.52 9.09 5.93
CA LYS A 141 -5.95 8.85 5.66
C LYS A 141 -6.15 8.29 4.26
N VAL A 142 -5.37 8.81 3.31
CA VAL A 142 -5.41 8.39 1.90
C VAL A 142 -4.89 6.96 1.74
N SER A 143 -3.92 6.54 2.55
CA SER A 143 -3.33 5.21 2.45
C SER A 143 -4.23 4.09 3.00
N GLU A 144 -5.15 4.40 3.93
CA GLU A 144 -5.99 3.39 4.60
C GLU A 144 -7.41 3.30 4.01
N GLY A 145 -8.02 4.42 3.60
CA GLY A 145 -9.47 4.47 3.36
C GLY A 145 -9.94 4.81 1.95
N ILE A 146 -9.03 4.99 0.97
CA ILE A 146 -9.42 5.46 -0.37
C ILE A 146 -9.10 4.42 -1.45
N ASP A 147 -10.13 4.12 -2.24
CA ASP A 147 -10.02 3.30 -3.43
C ASP A 147 -9.77 4.17 -4.66
N PHE A 148 -8.66 3.88 -5.34
CA PHE A 148 -8.24 4.49 -6.61
C PHE A 148 -8.08 3.33 -7.60
N ALA A 149 -9.02 3.22 -8.54
CA ALA A 149 -9.04 2.16 -9.52
C ALA A 149 -8.62 2.67 -10.91
N ASP A 150 -8.04 1.78 -11.69
CA ASP A 150 -7.72 2.00 -13.11
C ASP A 150 -6.89 3.25 -13.36
N THR A 151 -7.44 4.19 -14.13
CA THR A 151 -6.80 5.44 -14.52
C THR A 151 -6.43 6.30 -13.32
N HIS A 152 -7.03 6.08 -12.16
CA HIS A 152 -6.73 6.83 -10.94
C HIS A 152 -5.41 6.42 -10.26
N SER A 153 -4.83 5.27 -10.61
CA SER A 153 -3.61 4.77 -9.97
C SER A 153 -2.69 3.99 -10.94
N ARG A 154 -2.32 4.60 -12.07
CA ARG A 154 -1.38 3.99 -13.04
C ARG A 154 0.06 3.95 -12.54
N ALA A 155 0.42 4.82 -11.61
CA ALA A 155 1.67 4.71 -10.87
C ALA A 155 1.49 4.96 -9.37
N VAL A 156 2.21 4.20 -8.56
CA VAL A 156 2.42 4.45 -7.13
C VAL A 156 3.91 4.70 -6.89
N VAL A 157 4.25 5.85 -6.33
CA VAL A 157 5.63 6.20 -5.96
C VAL A 157 5.76 6.17 -4.45
N ILE A 158 6.80 5.52 -3.93
CA ILE A 158 7.12 5.48 -2.50
C ILE A 158 8.42 6.26 -2.29
N VAL A 159 8.35 7.35 -1.52
CA VAL A 159 9.50 8.21 -1.18
C VAL A 159 9.97 7.87 0.24
N GLY A 160 11.08 7.16 0.32
CA GLY A 160 11.63 6.65 1.58
C GLY A 160 10.83 5.49 2.18
N ILE A 161 11.41 4.82 3.18
CA ILE A 161 10.72 3.74 3.91
C ILE A 161 9.97 4.32 5.12
N PRO A 162 8.64 4.11 5.24
CA PRO A 162 7.79 4.66 6.32
C PRO A 162 7.95 3.89 7.63
N TYR A 163 9.16 3.91 8.18
CA TYR A 163 9.42 3.30 9.49
C TYR A 163 8.67 4.01 10.61
N PRO A 164 8.19 3.27 11.64
CA PRO A 164 7.71 3.87 12.87
C PRO A 164 8.78 4.80 13.49
N PRO A 165 8.39 5.91 14.15
CA PRO A 165 9.37 6.80 14.78
C PRO A 165 10.20 6.07 15.84
N VAL A 166 11.51 5.97 15.63
CA VAL A 166 12.39 5.15 16.49
C VAL A 166 12.44 5.62 17.94
N HIS A 167 12.19 6.91 18.19
CA HIS A 167 12.19 7.49 19.53
C HIS A 167 10.83 7.43 20.24
N GLU A 168 9.78 6.95 19.56
CA GLU A 168 8.47 6.76 20.20
C GLU A 168 8.58 5.70 21.31
N PRO A 169 8.13 5.98 22.55
CA PRO A 169 8.27 5.05 23.66
C PRO A 169 7.72 3.65 23.37
N ARG A 170 6.56 3.55 22.72
CA ARG A 170 5.94 2.28 22.35
C ARG A 170 6.79 1.47 21.37
N VAL A 171 7.39 2.13 20.38
CA VAL A 171 8.29 1.49 19.40
C VAL A 171 9.55 0.99 20.09
N ARG A 172 10.17 1.80 20.96
CA ARG A 172 11.36 1.41 21.72
C ARG A 172 11.08 0.21 22.63
N LEU A 173 10.03 0.29 23.45
CA LEU A 173 9.66 -0.78 24.37
C LEU A 173 9.35 -2.08 23.63
N LYS A 174 8.63 -2.01 22.50
CA LYS A 174 8.33 -3.21 21.71
C LYS A 174 9.58 -3.85 21.12
N ARG A 175 10.53 -3.04 20.62
CA ARG A 175 11.80 -3.54 20.10
C ARG A 175 12.62 -4.23 21.19
N ASN A 176 12.80 -3.56 22.34
CA ASN A 176 13.54 -4.12 23.47
C ASN A 176 12.94 -5.45 23.95
N TYR A 177 11.60 -5.49 24.11
CA TYR A 177 10.90 -6.72 24.48
C TYR A 177 11.16 -7.86 23.48
N LEU A 178 11.10 -7.57 22.18
CA LEU A 178 11.35 -8.58 21.15
C LEU A 178 12.82 -9.03 21.12
N ASP A 179 13.76 -8.13 21.38
CA ASP A 179 15.17 -8.47 21.52
C ASP A 179 15.41 -9.37 22.75
N GLU A 180 14.76 -9.08 23.88
CA GLU A 180 14.78 -9.95 25.08
C GLU A 180 14.17 -11.34 24.81
N CYS A 181 13.05 -11.40 24.08
CA CYS A 181 12.45 -12.66 23.65
C CYS A 181 13.38 -13.44 22.72
N ASN A 182 13.97 -12.78 21.71
CA ASN A 182 14.90 -13.40 20.77
C ASN A 182 16.19 -13.92 21.43
N GLN A 183 16.64 -13.28 22.51
CA GLN A 183 17.78 -13.77 23.30
C GLN A 183 17.46 -15.07 24.03
N LYS A 184 16.21 -15.24 24.50
CA LYS A 184 15.75 -16.45 25.21
C LYS A 184 15.39 -17.58 24.24
N ASP A 185 14.80 -17.23 23.11
CA ASP A 185 14.36 -18.15 22.07
C ASP A 185 14.69 -17.58 20.69
N ARG A 186 15.60 -18.24 19.97
CA ARG A 186 16.04 -17.78 18.64
C ARG A 186 14.95 -17.86 17.58
N GLU A 187 13.85 -18.58 17.83
CA GLU A 187 12.69 -18.57 16.95
C GLU A 187 11.85 -17.30 17.05
N CYS A 188 11.96 -16.56 18.16
CA CYS A 188 11.31 -15.28 18.33
C CYS A 188 11.91 -14.24 17.38
N MET A 189 11.10 -13.32 16.88
CA MET A 189 11.57 -12.26 15.98
C MET A 189 12.37 -11.21 16.75
N SER A 190 13.52 -10.76 16.22
CA SER A 190 14.25 -9.64 16.81
C SER A 190 13.52 -8.29 16.62
N GLY A 191 13.79 -7.34 17.51
CA GLY A 191 13.26 -5.98 17.42
C GLY A 191 13.65 -5.27 16.13
N GLY A 192 14.86 -5.52 15.62
CA GLY A 192 15.31 -5.04 14.31
C GLY A 192 14.49 -5.60 13.15
N SER A 193 14.22 -6.92 13.15
CA SER A 193 13.42 -7.57 12.10
C SER A 193 11.96 -7.10 12.14
N TRP A 194 11.39 -6.93 13.33
CA TRP A 194 10.05 -6.36 13.50
C TRP A 194 9.97 -4.92 12.97
N TYR A 195 10.99 -4.11 13.26
CA TYR A 195 11.04 -2.73 12.78
C TYR A 195 11.10 -2.66 11.24
N LEU A 196 11.89 -3.55 10.63
CA LEU A 196 11.94 -3.74 9.17
C LEU A 196 10.56 -4.11 8.61
N MET A 197 9.94 -5.14 9.19
CA MET A 197 8.62 -5.62 8.80
C MET A 197 7.56 -4.51 8.89
N GLU A 198 7.57 -3.69 9.94
CA GLU A 198 6.63 -2.57 10.06
C GLU A 198 6.83 -1.50 8.99
N GLY A 199 8.07 -1.19 8.61
CA GLY A 199 8.34 -0.31 7.47
C GLY A 199 7.74 -0.85 6.17
N PHE A 200 8.06 -2.11 5.84
CA PHE A 200 7.55 -2.75 4.62
C PHE A 200 6.05 -2.99 4.63
N ARG A 201 5.42 -3.17 5.80
CA ARG A 201 3.97 -3.30 5.91
C ARG A 201 3.24 -2.06 5.37
N ALA A 202 3.71 -0.87 5.70
CA ALA A 202 3.12 0.36 5.18
C ALA A 202 3.42 0.58 3.69
N VAL A 203 4.60 0.18 3.21
CA VAL A 203 4.90 0.13 1.77
C VAL A 203 3.91 -0.79 1.05
N ASN A 204 3.69 -2.00 1.58
CA ASN A 204 2.84 -3.02 0.99
C ASN A 204 1.36 -2.60 0.94
N GLN A 205 0.90 -1.80 1.92
CA GLN A 205 -0.42 -1.17 1.89
C GLN A 205 -0.54 -0.13 0.77
N ALA A 206 0.49 0.68 0.56
CA ALA A 206 0.50 1.70 -0.48
C ALA A 206 0.59 1.10 -1.90
N ILE A 207 1.49 0.13 -2.13
CA ILE A 207 1.63 -0.50 -3.46
C ILE A 207 0.40 -1.34 -3.84
N GLY A 208 -0.35 -1.87 -2.86
CA GLY A 208 -1.63 -2.55 -3.09
C GLY A 208 -2.70 -1.65 -3.71
N ARG A 209 -2.44 -0.35 -3.86
CA ARG A 209 -3.33 0.60 -4.55
C ARG A 209 -3.17 0.58 -6.07
N VAL A 210 -2.08 0.01 -6.59
CA VAL A 210 -1.75 -0.01 -8.03
C VAL A 210 -2.56 -1.05 -8.83
N LEU A 211 -3.05 -2.11 -8.17
CA LEU A 211 -3.87 -3.14 -8.79
C LEU A 211 -5.17 -3.33 -8.02
N ARG A 212 -6.31 -3.17 -8.70
CA ARG A 212 -7.63 -3.39 -8.09
C ARG A 212 -8.33 -4.66 -8.56
N HIS A 213 -8.10 -5.07 -9.80
CA HIS A 213 -8.73 -6.25 -10.37
C HIS A 213 -7.81 -6.97 -11.37
N VAL A 214 -8.26 -8.12 -11.85
CA VAL A 214 -7.50 -9.04 -12.72
C VAL A 214 -7.11 -8.46 -14.08
N HIS A 215 -7.74 -7.37 -14.52
CA HIS A 215 -7.41 -6.67 -15.77
C HIS A 215 -6.67 -5.33 -15.55
N ASP A 216 -6.29 -5.02 -14.32
CA ASP A 216 -5.65 -3.74 -13.99
C ASP A 216 -4.15 -3.79 -14.28
N TYR A 217 -3.50 -2.64 -14.40
CA TYR A 217 -2.06 -2.55 -14.61
C TYR A 217 -1.48 -1.23 -14.10
N GLY A 218 -0.23 -1.25 -13.69
CA GLY A 218 0.46 -0.04 -13.28
C GLY A 218 1.89 -0.27 -12.83
N VAL A 219 2.56 0.82 -12.52
CA VAL A 219 3.96 0.79 -12.07
C VAL A 219 4.07 1.18 -10.61
N VAL A 220 5.00 0.55 -9.90
CA VAL A 220 5.43 0.98 -8.58
C VAL A 220 6.85 1.52 -8.71
N VAL A 221 7.11 2.74 -8.24
CA VAL A 221 8.44 3.34 -8.23
C VAL A 221 8.88 3.51 -6.79
N LEU A 222 9.98 2.86 -6.42
CA LEU A 222 10.52 2.85 -5.06
C LEU A 222 11.78 3.72 -5.01
N LEU A 223 11.65 4.93 -4.44
CA LEU A 223 12.72 5.93 -4.35
C LEU A 223 13.43 5.83 -2.99
N ASP A 224 14.14 4.73 -2.77
CA ASP A 224 15.08 4.56 -1.66
C ASP A 224 16.06 3.41 -1.97
N SER A 225 17.35 3.62 -1.73
CA SER A 225 18.41 2.64 -1.97
C SER A 225 18.26 1.37 -1.16
N ARG A 226 17.63 1.45 0.01
CA ARG A 226 17.40 0.29 0.88
C ARG A 226 16.41 -0.72 0.26
N PHE A 227 15.58 -0.31 -0.69
CA PHE A 227 14.74 -1.25 -1.44
C PHE A 227 15.55 -2.16 -2.36
N HIS A 228 16.68 -1.68 -2.88
CA HIS A 228 17.52 -2.43 -3.80
C HIS A 228 18.10 -3.70 -3.15
N SER A 229 18.48 -3.57 -1.87
CA SER A 229 19.00 -4.65 -1.01
C SER A 229 17.92 -5.42 -0.26
N ALA A 230 16.63 -5.07 -0.43
CA ALA A 230 15.56 -5.75 0.26
C ALA A 230 15.31 -7.14 -0.32
N THR A 231 15.01 -8.10 0.56
CA THR A 231 14.65 -9.45 0.13
C THR A 231 13.26 -9.43 -0.52
N ALA A 232 13.06 -10.24 -1.56
CA ALA A 232 11.76 -10.34 -2.24
C ALA A 232 10.62 -10.69 -1.28
N SER A 233 10.90 -11.49 -0.24
CA SER A 233 9.94 -11.87 0.81
C SER A 233 9.40 -10.70 1.63
N SER A 234 10.05 -9.54 1.62
CA SER A 234 9.54 -8.31 2.25
C SER A 234 8.33 -7.71 1.51
N PHE A 235 8.10 -8.12 0.27
CA PHE A 235 7.00 -7.67 -0.57
C PHE A 235 5.95 -8.77 -0.79
N PRO A 236 4.71 -8.43 -1.17
CA PRO A 236 3.69 -9.40 -1.54
C PRO A 236 4.14 -10.27 -2.71
N ARG A 237 3.79 -11.56 -2.71
CA ARG A 237 4.20 -12.51 -3.77
C ARG A 237 3.91 -12.03 -5.19
N TRP A 238 2.84 -11.25 -5.37
CA TRP A 238 2.41 -10.79 -6.69
C TRP A 238 3.32 -9.75 -7.34
N VAL A 239 4.19 -9.07 -6.58
CA VAL A 239 5.20 -8.18 -7.15
C VAL A 239 6.58 -8.82 -7.25
N GLN A 240 6.83 -9.97 -6.61
CA GLN A 240 8.19 -10.50 -6.44
C GLN A 240 8.90 -10.82 -7.76
N ASN A 241 8.14 -11.16 -8.80
CA ASN A 241 8.66 -11.46 -10.14
C ASN A 241 8.67 -10.24 -11.08
N SER A 242 8.32 -9.06 -10.56
CA SER A 242 8.13 -7.83 -11.34
C SER A 242 9.16 -6.74 -10.99
N PHE A 243 10.23 -7.08 -10.26
CA PHE A 243 11.24 -6.12 -9.85
C PHE A 243 12.17 -5.72 -11.00
N GLU A 244 12.29 -4.41 -11.23
CA GLU A 244 13.24 -3.80 -12.14
C GLU A 244 14.21 -2.94 -11.32
N ARG A 245 15.42 -3.45 -11.11
CA ARG A 245 16.49 -2.76 -10.40
C ARG A 245 17.26 -1.89 -11.39
N ILE A 246 17.10 -0.58 -11.30
CA ILE A 246 17.79 0.38 -12.17
C ILE A 246 18.98 1.02 -11.43
N GLY A 247 19.91 1.63 -12.17
CA GLY A 247 21.11 2.25 -11.60
C GLY A 247 20.81 3.56 -10.90
N ASP A 248 20.05 4.45 -11.55
CA ASP A 248 19.69 5.77 -11.04
C ASP A 248 18.39 6.32 -11.66
N VAL A 249 17.95 7.50 -11.19
CA VAL A 249 16.72 8.17 -11.64
C VAL A 249 16.64 8.40 -13.15
N SER A 250 17.77 8.48 -13.88
CA SER A 250 17.77 8.73 -15.33
C SER A 250 17.10 7.60 -16.11
N GLU A 251 17.15 6.36 -15.63
CA GLU A 251 16.61 5.17 -16.29
C GLU A 251 15.09 5.00 -16.11
N ILE A 252 14.46 5.75 -15.19
CA ILE A 252 13.00 5.68 -14.91
C ILE A 252 12.19 5.87 -16.20
N GLU A 253 12.56 6.84 -17.02
CA GLU A 253 11.86 7.14 -18.27
C GLU A 253 11.86 5.95 -19.23
N LYS A 254 13.00 5.28 -19.39
CA LYS A 254 13.14 4.10 -20.25
C LYS A 254 12.27 2.95 -19.75
N SER A 255 12.29 2.68 -18.44
CA SER A 255 11.49 1.64 -17.80
C SER A 255 9.98 1.90 -18.00
N LEU A 256 9.51 3.12 -17.68
CA LEU A 256 8.10 3.48 -17.78
C LEU A 256 7.60 3.48 -19.22
N LYS A 257 8.37 4.04 -20.18
CA LYS A 257 8.00 4.01 -21.61
C LYS A 257 7.89 2.58 -22.13
N LYS A 258 8.83 1.70 -21.74
CA LYS A 258 8.78 0.27 -22.10
C LYS A 258 7.54 -0.42 -21.52
N PHE A 259 7.20 -0.15 -20.26
CA PHE A 259 6.04 -0.75 -19.61
C PHE A 259 4.73 -0.25 -20.23
N PHE A 260 4.50 1.07 -20.26
CA PHE A 260 3.26 1.64 -20.78
C PHE A 260 3.11 1.44 -22.29
N GLY A 261 4.20 1.36 -23.05
CA GLY A 261 4.15 1.01 -24.47
C GLY A 261 3.54 -0.36 -24.75
N ARG A 262 3.73 -1.34 -23.85
CA ARG A 262 3.09 -2.67 -23.93
C ARG A 262 1.60 -2.64 -23.58
N HIS A 263 1.13 -1.58 -22.93
CA HIS A 263 -0.23 -1.41 -22.43
C HIS A 263 -0.97 -0.25 -23.14
N GLY A 264 -0.68 -0.02 -24.42
CA GLY A 264 -1.39 0.97 -25.26
C GLY A 264 -0.85 2.41 -25.22
N GLY A 265 0.28 2.65 -24.56
CA GLY A 265 0.99 3.94 -24.53
C GLY A 265 0.33 5.03 -23.67
N PRO A 266 0.87 6.27 -23.70
CA PRO A 266 0.38 7.40 -22.89
C PRO A 266 -1.05 7.86 -23.22
N LYS A 267 -1.56 7.45 -24.39
CA LYS A 267 -2.91 7.79 -24.87
C LYS A 267 -3.97 6.75 -24.49
N GLY A 268 -3.62 5.73 -23.69
CA GLY A 268 -4.43 4.56 -23.33
C GLY A 268 -5.93 4.71 -23.51
N GLY A 269 -6.39 4.56 -24.75
CA GLY A 269 -7.79 4.40 -25.08
C GLY A 269 -8.15 2.98 -24.69
N MET A 270 -9.14 2.84 -23.82
CA MET A 270 -9.83 1.57 -23.66
C MET A 270 -10.27 1.11 -25.06
N THR A 271 -9.92 -0.11 -25.44
CA THR A 271 -10.52 -0.74 -26.60
C THR A 271 -12.04 -0.83 -26.36
N SER A 272 -12.82 -0.47 -27.39
CA SER A 272 -14.29 -0.37 -27.40
C SER A 272 -15.03 -1.58 -26.78
N GLU A 273 -14.39 -2.75 -26.74
CA GLU A 273 -14.95 -3.99 -26.19
C GLU A 273 -15.21 -3.95 -24.67
N ALA A 274 -14.54 -3.08 -23.90
CA ALA A 274 -14.77 -2.97 -22.45
C ALA A 274 -15.98 -2.09 -22.07
N MET A 275 -16.44 -1.22 -22.98
CA MET A 275 -17.63 -0.37 -22.75
C MET A 275 -18.95 -1.12 -22.93
N THR A 276 -18.95 -2.18 -23.74
CA THR A 276 -20.16 -2.99 -23.99
C THR A 276 -20.43 -4.03 -22.90
N SER A 277 -19.40 -4.48 -22.17
CA SER A 277 -19.58 -5.41 -21.04
C SER A 277 -19.94 -4.73 -19.70
N SER A 278 -19.57 -3.46 -19.53
CA SER A 278 -19.81 -2.70 -18.29
C SER A 278 -21.17 -1.99 -18.27
N SER A 279 -21.71 -1.61 -19.43
CA SER A 279 -23.05 -1.02 -19.57
C SER A 279 -24.18 -2.05 -19.34
N SER A 280 -24.01 -3.29 -19.80
CA SER A 280 -25.04 -4.33 -19.69
C SER A 280 -25.24 -4.92 -18.28
N VAL A 281 -24.27 -4.72 -17.36
CA VAL A 281 -24.38 -5.17 -15.95
C VAL A 281 -24.99 -4.09 -15.05
N ALA A 282 -24.81 -2.81 -15.38
CA ALA A 282 -25.34 -1.69 -14.60
C ALA A 282 -26.86 -1.47 -14.82
N GLU A 283 -27.41 -1.78 -15.99
CA GLU A 283 -28.83 -1.56 -16.32
C GLU A 283 -29.80 -2.60 -15.74
N LYS A 284 -29.32 -3.77 -15.28
CA LYS A 284 -30.21 -4.81 -14.71
C LYS A 284 -30.58 -4.63 -13.24
N ARG A 285 -30.11 -3.58 -12.55
CA ARG A 285 -30.38 -3.39 -11.11
C ARG A 285 -31.49 -2.38 -10.74
N ASN A 286 -32.01 -1.61 -11.68
CA ASN A 286 -33.05 -0.60 -11.41
C ASN A 286 -34.30 -0.76 -12.29
N ARG A 287 -35.04 -1.85 -12.08
CA ARG A 287 -36.50 -1.84 -12.36
C ARG A 287 -37.25 -1.97 -11.05
N SER A 288 -37.74 -0.85 -10.58
CA SER A 288 -38.75 -0.73 -9.53
C SER A 288 -40.05 -1.39 -10.02
N ILE A 289 -40.52 -2.41 -9.29
CA ILE A 289 -41.88 -2.93 -9.41
C ILE A 289 -42.68 -2.28 -8.28
N MET A 290 -43.62 -1.40 -8.66
CA MET A 290 -44.68 -0.90 -7.77
C MET A 290 -45.79 -1.95 -7.69
N ILE A 291 -46.00 -2.57 -6.53
CA ILE A 291 -47.29 -3.21 -6.18
C ILE A 291 -47.54 -2.99 -4.68
N GLY A 292 -48.71 -2.43 -4.37
CA GLY A 292 -49.17 -2.17 -3.02
C GLY A 292 -49.71 -3.40 -2.29
N GLY A 293 -49.84 -3.26 -0.97
CA GLY A 293 -50.79 -3.97 -0.12
C GLY A 293 -50.54 -5.46 0.15
N GLY A 294 -49.93 -5.77 1.31
CA GLY A 294 -50.01 -7.10 1.93
C GLY A 294 -48.71 -7.55 2.60
N ARG A 295 -48.70 -7.62 3.93
CA ARG A 295 -47.58 -8.16 4.74
C ARG A 295 -47.48 -9.69 4.57
N SER A 296 -46.33 -10.18 4.13
CA SER A 296 -45.89 -11.58 4.29
C SER A 296 -44.35 -11.62 4.30
N THR A 297 -43.76 -12.10 5.40
CA THR A 297 -42.32 -12.30 5.57
C THR A 297 -41.90 -13.67 5.03
N ILE A 298 -41.00 -13.70 4.05
CA ILE A 298 -40.39 -14.93 3.51
C ILE A 298 -38.91 -14.98 3.95
N GLU A 299 -38.53 -16.00 4.73
CA GLU A 299 -37.14 -16.31 5.09
C GLU A 299 -36.37 -16.94 3.91
N PRO A 300 -35.07 -16.65 3.72
CA PRO A 300 -34.25 -17.34 2.72
C PRO A 300 -33.85 -18.76 3.18
N GLN A 301 -34.46 -19.77 2.58
CA GLN A 301 -34.03 -21.17 2.65
C GLN A 301 -32.71 -21.35 1.89
N GLY A 302 -31.63 -21.74 2.58
CA GLY A 302 -30.36 -22.00 1.90
C GLY A 302 -29.13 -22.36 2.73
N ILE A 303 -29.25 -22.64 4.04
CA ILE A 303 -28.12 -23.13 4.89
C ILE A 303 -28.64 -24.16 5.92
N LYS A 304 -29.34 -25.21 5.48
CA LYS A 304 -29.71 -26.36 6.35
C LYS A 304 -29.41 -27.74 5.76
N SER A 305 -28.73 -27.85 4.62
CA SER A 305 -28.51 -29.13 3.93
C SER A 305 -27.12 -29.77 4.14
N ILE A 306 -26.22 -29.19 4.94
CA ILE A 306 -24.86 -29.74 5.12
C ILE A 306 -24.65 -30.36 6.52
N ALA A 307 -25.61 -30.18 7.43
CA ALA A 307 -25.50 -30.69 8.81
C ALA A 307 -26.10 -32.09 9.04
N SER A 308 -26.65 -32.76 8.02
CA SER A 308 -27.32 -34.07 8.16
C SER A 308 -26.49 -35.28 7.70
N GLN A 309 -25.23 -35.10 7.28
CA GLN A 309 -24.40 -36.19 6.74
C GLN A 309 -23.29 -36.71 7.69
N TYR A 310 -23.26 -36.29 8.95
CA TYR A 310 -22.38 -36.89 9.97
C TYR A 310 -23.21 -37.53 11.09
N ASN A 311 -23.77 -38.71 10.79
CA ASN A 311 -24.21 -39.67 11.80
C ASN A 311 -23.50 -41.00 11.50
N GLY A 312 -22.35 -41.19 12.13
CA GLY A 312 -21.58 -42.43 12.13
C GLY A 312 -21.07 -42.66 13.55
N SER A 313 -21.52 -43.77 14.13
CA SER A 313 -21.57 -44.10 15.54
C SER A 313 -20.24 -44.64 16.09
N VAL A 314 -19.71 -44.04 17.16
CA VAL A 314 -18.84 -44.73 18.14
C VAL A 314 -19.19 -44.17 19.53
N PRO A 315 -19.53 -45.01 20.53
CA PRO A 315 -19.88 -44.53 21.87
C PRO A 315 -18.60 -44.14 22.62
N VAL A 316 -18.56 -42.93 23.17
CA VAL A 316 -17.58 -42.54 24.19
C VAL A 316 -18.36 -42.27 25.48
N GLU A 317 -18.06 -43.06 26.51
CA GLU A 317 -18.60 -42.90 27.86
C GLU A 317 -18.30 -41.50 28.39
N VAL A 318 -19.33 -40.83 28.92
CA VAL A 318 -19.20 -39.52 29.56
C VAL A 318 -18.91 -39.75 31.03
N GLU A 319 -17.63 -39.66 31.41
CA GLU A 319 -17.25 -39.48 32.81
C GLU A 319 -17.55 -38.01 33.18
N LYS A 320 -18.42 -37.83 34.19
CA LYS A 320 -18.80 -36.51 34.69
C LYS A 320 -17.69 -35.96 35.58
N ASP A 321 -16.95 -34.98 35.10
CA ASP A 321 -16.16 -34.09 35.94
C ASP A 321 -16.61 -32.63 35.76
N GLU A 322 -16.93 -31.98 36.88
CA GLU A 322 -17.38 -30.59 36.98
C GLU A 322 -16.30 -29.59 36.48
N PRO A 323 -16.70 -28.45 35.91
CA PRO A 323 -15.74 -27.45 35.44
C PRO A 323 -15.09 -26.72 36.61
N LYS A 324 -13.80 -27.00 36.87
CA LYS A 324 -12.95 -26.16 37.72
C LYS A 324 -12.77 -24.80 37.06
N LEU A 325 -13.30 -23.75 37.71
CA LEU A 325 -12.95 -22.36 37.42
C LEU A 325 -11.42 -22.19 37.46
N ALA A 326 -10.83 -21.79 36.34
CA ALA A 326 -9.44 -21.35 36.31
C ALA A 326 -9.35 -19.95 36.96
N THR A 327 -8.90 -19.94 38.21
CA THR A 327 -8.52 -18.75 38.96
C THR A 327 -7.44 -17.98 38.22
N VAL A 328 -7.78 -16.79 37.73
CA VAL A 328 -6.81 -15.80 37.24
C VAL A 328 -5.93 -15.40 38.41
N SER A 329 -4.68 -15.88 38.44
CA SER A 329 -3.72 -15.52 39.46
C SER A 329 -3.40 -14.02 39.35
N LYS A 330 -3.81 -13.26 40.37
CA LYS A 330 -3.33 -11.91 40.68
C LYS A 330 -1.84 -11.98 41.02
N GLY A 331 -1.00 -11.95 39.99
CA GLY A 331 0.46 -11.85 40.09
C GLY A 331 1.00 -10.67 39.29
N PHE A 332 0.31 -9.51 39.37
CA PHE A 332 0.67 -8.31 38.61
C PHE A 332 0.30 -7.08 39.44
N LEU A 333 1.01 -6.82 40.55
CA LEU A 333 1.08 -5.48 41.18
C LEU A 333 2.05 -5.27 42.36
N ASN A 334 2.81 -6.25 42.86
CA ASN A 334 3.77 -5.99 43.95
C ASN A 334 5.21 -6.37 43.57
N ARG A 335 5.88 -5.49 42.81
CA ARG A 335 7.35 -5.34 42.85
C ARG A 335 7.74 -3.97 42.28
N ALA A 336 7.31 -2.95 43.01
CA ALA A 336 7.75 -1.57 42.81
C ALA A 336 7.71 -0.82 44.15
N VAL A 337 8.16 -1.45 45.24
CA VAL A 337 8.66 -0.77 46.46
C VAL A 337 9.59 -1.75 47.18
N SER A 338 10.90 -1.62 46.94
CA SER A 338 12.00 -1.85 47.90
C SER A 338 13.32 -1.60 47.18
#